data_AF-A0A9D3M2U8-F1
#
_entry.id   AF-A0A9D3M2U8-F1
#
_cell.length_a   1.000
_cell.length_b   1.000
_cell.length_c   1.000
_cell.angle_alpha   90.00
_cell.angle_beta   90.00
_cell.angle_gamma   90.00
#
_symmetry.space_group_name_H-M   'P 1'
#
loop_
_entity.id
_entity.type
_entity.pdbx_description
1 polymer ?
#
loop_
_entity_poly.entity_id
_entity_poly.type
_entity_poly.pdbx_seq_one_letter_code
_entity_poly.pdbx_strand_id
1 'polypeptide(L)'
;MGAISYGTNSEKFNSKGYVADPEDKTQKYVVCAHFMKTFCLCLFMVVITFSLGLAVVTLSPKLQAIKERGHMEKAAERVLNISNPTPTEYSYLNRMQSSKRFVLQGGVVQWARYRANPAHYDTKEERAFGESIHSNGARMTASTLEIKPNGCRVPHWHFNANEHGYLAKGTMWIGILDSAPFAVTSYNVTVGQVIFLPRATLHWMKCVGRDTCLFILFFTTSDELVTRDVDDVFYATPQDIAARSLKPKGGINFIKSFKKPKENQAVNLPPNLNELVHKASYTRSKINQVSKYFFNLKASRQYKYPGGIIQWARYTKKKTGLPWVERIFAKSLNEHEDTVTMATMRIFRRGMRQPHYHFNAHTMGYVLRGCGRVGVDNNATEFQIRSGDVFFFPRGIQHYIKNVGKGDLFMVIAFSTHDELQTLDMNIYFQSTADFILAQLFLKKQEEFHKIPTFKQDQDINLP
;
A
#
# COMPACT_ATOMS: atom_id res chain seq x y z
N MET A 1 41.22 -10.69 34.70
CA MET A 1 40.76 -9.40 35.26
C MET A 1 39.30 -9.20 34.89
N GLY A 2 38.43 -9.10 35.91
CA GLY A 2 37.06 -8.55 35.82
C GLY A 2 35.93 -9.47 35.31
N ALA A 3 35.32 -10.26 36.20
CA ALA A 3 33.95 -10.77 36.04
C ALA A 3 33.17 -10.50 37.34
N ILE A 4 31.96 -9.96 37.20
CA ILE A 4 31.09 -9.41 38.24
C ILE A 4 30.10 -10.48 38.74
N SER A 5 29.86 -10.50 40.05
CA SER A 5 28.98 -11.42 40.80
C SER A 5 27.56 -10.84 40.98
N TYR A 6 26.55 -11.72 40.98
CA TYR A 6 25.16 -11.43 41.37
C TYR A 6 24.87 -12.02 42.76
N GLY A 7 24.33 -11.19 43.67
CA GLY A 7 23.91 -11.60 45.02
C GLY A 7 22.43 -11.96 45.10
N THR A 8 22.09 -12.90 45.98
CA THR A 8 20.73 -13.26 46.42
C THR A 8 20.65 -13.13 47.95
N ASN A 9 19.52 -12.62 48.46
CA ASN A 9 19.24 -12.49 49.89
C ASN A 9 17.97 -13.27 50.25
N SER A 10 18.01 -14.03 51.35
CA SER A 10 16.86 -14.69 51.98
C SER A 10 16.83 -14.35 53.47
N GLU A 11 15.69 -13.86 53.98
CA GLU A 11 15.45 -13.63 55.41
C GLU A 11 14.41 -14.63 55.97
N LYS A 12 14.66 -15.08 57.22
CA LYS A 12 13.82 -16.01 57.99
C LYS A 12 12.87 -15.24 58.91
N PHE A 13 11.61 -15.70 59.02
CA PHE A 13 10.63 -15.23 60.00
C PHE A 13 10.47 -16.22 61.18
N ASN A 14 10.23 -15.68 62.37
CA ASN A 14 10.12 -16.41 63.65
C ASN A 14 8.70 -16.22 64.23
N SER A 15 8.11 -17.28 64.81
CA SER A 15 6.72 -17.32 65.29
C SER A 15 6.59 -17.24 66.82
N LYS A 16 5.69 -16.40 67.33
CA LYS A 16 5.12 -16.52 68.70
C LYS A 16 3.60 -16.30 68.65
N GLY A 17 2.85 -17.17 69.31
CA GLY A 17 1.39 -17.16 69.37
C GLY A 17 0.80 -16.28 70.48
N TYR A 18 -0.47 -15.91 70.32
CA TYR A 18 -1.33 -15.26 71.32
C TYR A 18 -2.72 -15.91 71.29
N VAL A 19 -3.29 -16.14 72.48
CA VAL A 19 -4.66 -16.66 72.73
C VAL A 19 -5.60 -15.46 72.98
N ALA A 20 -6.86 -15.52 72.53
CA ALA A 20 -7.84 -14.43 72.63
C ALA A 20 -9.11 -14.79 73.44
N ASP A 21 -9.66 -13.79 74.12
CA ASP A 21 -10.73 -13.74 75.13
C ASP A 21 -12.17 -13.67 74.53
N PRO A 22 -13.25 -14.22 75.13
CA PRO A 22 -14.56 -14.39 74.48
C PRO A 22 -15.50 -13.17 74.37
N GLU A 23 -15.25 -12.01 74.99
CA GLU A 23 -16.20 -10.87 75.01
C GLU A 23 -16.23 -10.02 73.71
N ASP A 24 -15.30 -10.22 72.77
CA ASP A 24 -15.18 -9.44 71.51
C ASP A 24 -16.14 -9.89 70.38
N LYS A 25 -16.92 -10.97 70.57
CA LYS A 25 -17.75 -11.52 69.49
C LYS A 25 -19.03 -10.72 69.24
N THR A 26 -19.69 -10.20 70.27
CA THR A 26 -21.05 -9.64 70.15
C THR A 26 -21.08 -8.28 69.46
N GLN A 27 -20.03 -7.47 69.61
CA GLN A 27 -19.93 -6.13 69.01
C GLN A 27 -19.57 -6.17 67.52
N LYS A 28 -18.85 -7.21 67.07
CA LYS A 28 -18.54 -7.44 65.65
C LYS A 28 -19.77 -7.78 64.81
N TYR A 29 -20.75 -8.51 65.34
CA TYR A 29 -21.94 -8.91 64.58
C TYR A 29 -22.87 -7.72 64.24
N VAL A 30 -23.01 -6.74 65.14
CA VAL A 30 -23.86 -5.56 64.91
C VAL A 30 -23.26 -4.63 63.85
N VAL A 31 -21.94 -4.43 63.87
CA VAL A 31 -21.21 -3.64 62.87
C VAL A 31 -21.26 -4.34 61.50
N CYS A 32 -21.11 -5.66 61.45
CA CYS A 32 -21.14 -6.43 60.20
C CYS A 32 -22.52 -6.39 59.53
N ALA A 33 -23.62 -6.44 60.31
CA ALA A 33 -24.98 -6.34 59.79
C ALA A 33 -25.30 -4.96 59.19
N HIS A 34 -24.74 -3.88 59.75
CA HIS A 34 -24.92 -2.53 59.21
C HIS A 34 -24.14 -2.33 57.91
N PHE A 35 -22.89 -2.81 57.84
CA PHE A 35 -22.09 -2.78 56.61
C PHE A 35 -22.74 -3.59 55.48
N MET A 36 -23.30 -4.76 55.79
CA MET A 36 -23.94 -5.62 54.78
C MET A 36 -25.20 -4.97 54.19
N LYS A 37 -26.01 -4.29 55.01
CA LYS A 37 -27.18 -3.52 54.52
C LYS A 37 -26.77 -2.35 53.62
N THR A 38 -25.76 -1.58 54.01
CA THR A 38 -25.25 -0.46 53.21
C THR A 38 -24.66 -0.96 51.89
N PHE A 39 -23.94 -2.09 51.91
CA PHE A 39 -23.42 -2.72 50.70
C PHE A 39 -24.53 -3.16 49.74
N CYS A 40 -25.58 -3.82 50.25
CA CYS A 40 -26.72 -4.24 49.42
C CYS A 40 -27.49 -3.06 48.82
N LEU A 41 -27.67 -1.96 49.58
CA LEU A 41 -28.29 -0.72 49.07
C LEU A 41 -27.45 -0.07 47.97
N CYS A 42 -26.13 0.00 48.14
CA CYS A 42 -25.23 0.50 47.11
C CYS A 42 -25.25 -0.37 45.86
N LEU A 43 -25.23 -1.70 46.02
CA LEU A 43 -25.31 -2.64 44.89
C LEU A 43 -26.63 -2.48 44.12
N PHE A 44 -27.74 -2.33 44.84
CA PHE A 44 -29.06 -2.11 44.23
C PHE A 44 -29.12 -0.80 43.43
N MET A 45 -28.54 0.28 43.95
CA MET A 45 -28.47 1.57 43.24
C MET A 45 -27.55 1.51 42.00
N VAL A 46 -26.47 0.73 42.04
CA VAL A 46 -25.61 0.50 40.88
C VAL A 46 -26.35 -0.29 39.79
N VAL A 47 -27.11 -1.33 40.17
CA VAL A 47 -27.90 -2.11 39.21
C VAL A 47 -28.99 -1.25 38.56
N ILE A 48 -29.66 -0.40 39.33
CA ILE A 48 -30.68 0.52 38.79
C ILE A 48 -30.06 1.55 37.83
N THR A 49 -28.95 2.18 38.22
CA THR A 49 -28.30 3.18 37.36
C THR A 49 -27.72 2.58 36.09
N PHE A 50 -27.18 1.35 36.16
CA PHE A 50 -26.74 0.61 34.98
C PHE A 50 -27.91 0.25 34.05
N SER A 51 -29.03 -0.22 34.61
CA SER A 51 -30.22 -0.60 33.83
C SER A 51 -30.86 0.61 33.14
N LEU A 52 -30.96 1.74 33.85
CA LEU A 52 -31.43 3.01 33.28
C LEU A 52 -30.46 3.53 32.22
N GLY A 53 -29.15 3.47 32.45
CA GLY A 53 -28.13 3.85 31.47
C GLY A 53 -28.22 3.01 30.19
N LEU A 54 -28.45 1.71 30.31
CA LEU A 54 -28.62 0.80 29.18
C LEU A 54 -29.91 1.09 28.41
N ALA A 55 -31.01 1.41 29.10
CA ALA A 55 -32.27 1.81 28.47
C ALA A 55 -32.13 3.14 27.70
N VAL A 56 -31.44 4.14 28.27
CA VAL A 56 -31.18 5.43 27.60
C VAL A 56 -30.29 5.26 26.37
N VAL A 57 -29.28 4.38 26.45
CA VAL A 57 -28.39 4.08 25.31
C VAL A 57 -29.16 3.35 24.20
N THR A 58 -30.00 2.37 24.54
CA THR A 58 -30.78 1.60 23.55
C THR A 58 -31.91 2.38 22.90
N LEU A 59 -32.51 3.33 23.62
CA LEU A 59 -33.52 4.26 23.09
C LEU A 59 -32.91 5.49 22.39
N SER A 60 -31.58 5.62 22.39
CA SER A 60 -30.95 6.77 21.74
C SER A 60 -31.15 6.70 20.21
N PRO A 61 -31.61 7.80 19.58
CA PRO A 61 -31.83 7.83 18.13
C PRO A 61 -30.55 7.56 17.33
N LYS A 62 -29.38 7.88 17.91
CA LYS A 62 -28.07 7.57 17.32
C LYS A 62 -27.79 6.07 17.25
N LEU A 63 -28.13 5.30 18.29
CA LEU A 63 -27.90 3.85 18.30
C LEU A 63 -28.90 3.12 17.39
N GLN A 64 -30.15 3.60 17.32
CA GLN A 64 -31.13 3.10 16.35
C GLN A 64 -30.66 3.35 14.91
N ALA A 65 -30.15 4.54 14.60
CA ALA A 65 -29.57 4.84 13.28
C ALA A 65 -28.34 3.96 12.95
N ILE A 66 -27.51 3.62 13.94
CA ILE A 66 -26.39 2.67 13.77
C ILE A 66 -26.92 1.27 13.45
N LYS A 67 -27.98 0.83 14.13
CA LYS A 67 -28.60 -0.49 13.91
C LYS A 67 -29.25 -0.58 12.53
N GLU A 68 -30.00 0.46 12.12
CA GLU A 68 -30.58 0.56 10.77
C GLU A 68 -29.51 0.58 9.68
N ARG A 69 -28.41 1.32 9.88
CA ARG A 69 -27.27 1.31 8.96
C ARG A 69 -26.66 -0.10 8.83
N GLY A 70 -26.51 -0.82 9.94
CA GLY A 70 -26.04 -2.21 9.92
C GLY A 70 -27.01 -3.18 9.21
N HIS A 71 -28.33 -2.95 9.29
CA HIS A 71 -29.31 -3.71 8.51
C HIS A 71 -29.25 -3.39 7.02
N MET A 72 -29.03 -2.13 6.64
CA MET A 72 -28.85 -1.71 5.24
C MET A 72 -27.55 -2.25 4.64
N GLU A 73 -26.44 -2.27 5.41
CA GLU A 73 -25.18 -2.90 4.97
C GLU A 73 -25.35 -4.41 4.73
N LYS A 74 -26.04 -5.12 5.63
CA LYS A 74 -26.37 -6.55 5.43
C LYS A 74 -27.31 -6.79 4.25
N ALA A 75 -28.21 -5.85 3.97
CA ALA A 75 -29.08 -5.93 2.80
C ALA A 75 -28.29 -5.70 1.50
N ALA A 76 -27.37 -4.73 1.48
CA ALA A 76 -26.46 -4.50 0.35
C ALA A 76 -25.54 -5.71 0.09
N GLU A 77 -25.06 -6.35 1.16
CA GLU A 77 -24.29 -7.59 1.09
C GLU A 77 -25.11 -8.75 0.51
N ARG A 78 -26.40 -8.87 0.86
CA ARG A 78 -27.32 -9.84 0.24
C ARG A 78 -27.57 -9.58 -1.25
N VAL A 79 -27.71 -8.31 -1.67
CA VAL A 79 -27.99 -7.96 -3.07
C VAL A 79 -26.79 -8.28 -3.98
N LEU A 80 -25.55 -8.06 -3.51
CA LEU A 80 -24.34 -8.43 -4.24
C LEU A 80 -24.17 -9.95 -4.40
N ASN A 81 -24.62 -10.73 -3.40
CA ASN A 81 -24.48 -12.19 -3.37
C ASN A 81 -25.53 -12.97 -4.19
N ILE A 82 -26.57 -12.33 -4.73
CA ILE A 82 -27.63 -13.01 -5.51
C ILE A 82 -27.25 -13.16 -7.01
N SER A 83 -26.13 -12.59 -7.46
CA SER A 83 -25.69 -12.68 -8.86
C SER A 83 -24.70 -13.83 -9.11
N ASN A 84 -24.66 -14.35 -10.34
CA ASN A 84 -23.72 -15.37 -10.83
C ASN A 84 -22.30 -15.21 -10.23
N PRO A 85 -21.59 -16.31 -9.92
CA PRO A 85 -20.26 -16.25 -9.33
C PRO A 85 -19.34 -15.36 -10.15
N THR A 86 -18.58 -14.50 -9.48
CA THR A 86 -17.59 -13.65 -10.14
C THR A 86 -16.55 -14.54 -10.82
N PRO A 87 -16.27 -14.34 -12.12
CA PRO A 87 -15.24 -15.10 -12.82
C PRO A 87 -13.89 -15.04 -12.09
N THR A 88 -13.16 -16.16 -12.05
CA THR A 88 -11.95 -16.30 -11.22
C THR A 88 -10.82 -15.37 -11.65
N GLU A 89 -10.82 -14.87 -12.89
CA GLU A 89 -9.82 -13.90 -13.33
C GLU A 89 -9.83 -12.61 -12.52
N TYR A 90 -10.97 -12.22 -11.94
CA TYR A 90 -11.06 -10.97 -11.17
C TYR A 90 -10.40 -11.08 -9.79
N SER A 91 -10.01 -12.27 -9.34
CA SER A 91 -9.05 -12.41 -8.23
C SER A 91 -7.64 -11.92 -8.58
N TYR A 92 -7.35 -11.76 -9.88
CA TYR A 92 -6.02 -11.38 -10.39
C TYR A 92 -6.05 -10.15 -11.30
N LEU A 93 -7.23 -9.65 -11.66
CA LEU A 93 -7.42 -8.61 -12.65
C LEU A 93 -8.38 -7.53 -12.16
N ASN A 94 -7.92 -6.28 -12.18
CA ASN A 94 -8.76 -5.11 -12.06
C ASN A 94 -8.75 -4.33 -13.38
N ARG A 95 -9.94 -4.12 -13.94
CA ARG A 95 -10.14 -3.27 -15.12
C ARG A 95 -10.32 -1.84 -14.66
N MET A 96 -9.24 -1.05 -14.60
CA MET A 96 -9.34 0.32 -14.09
C MET A 96 -10.34 1.18 -14.86
N GLN A 97 -10.63 0.86 -16.14
CA GLN A 97 -11.63 1.56 -16.94
C GLN A 97 -13.06 1.44 -16.36
N SER A 98 -13.38 0.34 -15.69
CA SER A 98 -14.66 0.17 -14.98
C SER A 98 -14.60 0.61 -13.53
N SER A 99 -13.41 0.92 -13.01
CA SER A 99 -13.24 1.35 -11.63
C SER A 99 -13.64 2.79 -11.39
N LYS A 100 -14.13 3.05 -10.16
CA LYS A 100 -14.56 4.38 -9.73
C LYS A 100 -13.53 5.46 -10.05
N ARG A 101 -13.99 6.52 -10.70
CA ARG A 101 -13.21 7.73 -10.96
C ARG A 101 -13.51 8.77 -9.89
N PHE A 102 -12.54 9.02 -9.02
CA PHE A 102 -12.60 10.11 -8.04
C PHE A 102 -12.17 11.39 -8.74
N VAL A 103 -13.15 12.09 -9.30
CA VAL A 103 -12.93 13.35 -10.02
C VAL A 103 -12.81 14.49 -9.01
N LEU A 104 -11.70 15.21 -9.09
CA LEU A 104 -11.35 16.37 -8.28
C LEU A 104 -11.11 17.55 -9.23
N GLN A 105 -11.11 18.77 -8.70
CA GLN A 105 -10.95 19.98 -9.51
C GLN A 105 -9.69 19.93 -10.40
N GLY A 106 -8.56 19.52 -9.81
CA GLY A 106 -7.27 19.45 -10.47
C GLY A 106 -6.94 18.13 -11.17
N GLY A 107 -7.80 17.12 -11.12
CA GLY A 107 -7.42 15.80 -11.63
C GLY A 107 -8.38 14.66 -11.32
N VAL A 108 -7.93 13.44 -11.57
CA VAL A 108 -8.70 12.21 -11.35
C VAL A 108 -7.82 11.18 -10.66
N VAL A 109 -8.38 10.50 -9.66
CA VAL A 109 -7.74 9.36 -9.01
C VAL A 109 -8.60 8.11 -9.22
N GLN A 110 -7.98 6.98 -9.52
CA GLN A 110 -8.64 5.68 -9.54
C GLN A 110 -7.83 4.68 -8.71
N TRP A 111 -8.47 3.60 -8.27
CA TRP A 111 -7.86 2.66 -7.34
C TRP A 111 -8.15 1.21 -7.73
N ALA A 112 -7.12 0.36 -7.62
CA ALA A 112 -7.24 -1.08 -7.54
C ALA A 112 -6.70 -1.50 -6.16
N ARG A 113 -7.60 -1.67 -5.20
CA ARG A 113 -7.26 -1.76 -3.77
C ARG A 113 -8.22 -2.66 -3.00
N TYR A 114 -7.77 -3.08 -1.83
CA TYR A 114 -8.66 -3.60 -0.79
C TYR A 114 -9.45 -2.48 -0.10
N ARG A 115 -10.65 -2.83 0.35
CA ARG A 115 -11.57 -2.03 1.15
C ARG A 115 -12.18 -2.92 2.23
N ALA A 116 -12.15 -2.44 3.46
CA ALA A 116 -12.65 -3.20 4.60
C ALA A 116 -14.18 -3.33 4.61
N ASN A 117 -14.89 -2.30 4.14
CA ASN A 117 -16.35 -2.36 4.01
C ASN A 117 -16.72 -2.81 2.59
N PRO A 118 -17.39 -3.97 2.43
CA PRO A 118 -17.84 -4.45 1.13
C PRO A 118 -18.73 -3.46 0.37
N ALA A 119 -19.49 -2.62 1.08
CA ALA A 119 -20.35 -1.60 0.48
C ALA A 119 -19.55 -0.45 -0.20
N HIS A 120 -18.24 -0.38 0.00
CA HIS A 120 -17.38 0.63 -0.64
C HIS A 120 -16.85 0.20 -2.02
N TYR A 121 -17.13 -1.04 -2.46
CA TYR A 121 -16.83 -1.48 -3.82
C TYR A 121 -17.99 -1.14 -4.75
N ASP A 122 -17.67 -0.67 -5.97
CA ASP A 122 -18.71 -0.36 -6.95
C ASP A 122 -19.15 -1.61 -7.72
N THR A 123 -18.29 -2.64 -7.79
CA THR A 123 -18.55 -3.89 -8.51
C THR A 123 -18.03 -5.12 -7.73
N LYS A 124 -18.60 -6.29 -8.03
CA LYS A 124 -18.15 -7.57 -7.45
C LYS A 124 -16.76 -7.97 -7.95
N GLU A 125 -16.40 -7.54 -9.15
CA GLU A 125 -15.09 -7.74 -9.77
C GLU A 125 -13.99 -6.96 -9.01
N GLU A 126 -14.25 -5.68 -8.70
CA GLU A 126 -13.34 -4.90 -7.85
C GLU A 126 -13.19 -5.50 -6.45
N ARG A 127 -14.30 -5.99 -5.88
CA ARG A 127 -14.30 -6.67 -4.59
C ARG A 127 -13.43 -7.92 -4.60
N ALA A 128 -13.62 -8.80 -5.60
CA ALA A 128 -12.84 -10.02 -5.75
C ALA A 128 -11.33 -9.72 -5.86
N PHE A 129 -10.96 -8.67 -6.59
CA PHE A 129 -9.57 -8.24 -6.71
C PHE A 129 -9.01 -7.73 -5.38
N GLY A 130 -9.75 -6.84 -4.70
CA GLY A 130 -9.34 -6.27 -3.42
C GLY A 130 -9.21 -7.33 -2.32
N GLU A 131 -10.18 -8.24 -2.21
CA GLU A 131 -10.16 -9.36 -1.26
C GLU A 131 -9.03 -10.35 -1.56
N SER A 132 -8.71 -10.60 -2.83
CA SER A 132 -7.58 -11.45 -3.23
C SER A 132 -6.24 -10.86 -2.76
N ILE A 133 -6.01 -9.56 -2.95
CA ILE A 133 -4.81 -8.87 -2.45
C ILE A 133 -4.71 -9.00 -0.93
N HIS A 134 -5.80 -8.74 -0.22
CA HIS A 134 -5.83 -8.73 1.24
C HIS A 134 -5.63 -10.14 1.82
N SER A 135 -6.34 -11.14 1.31
CA SER A 135 -6.25 -12.53 1.78
C SER A 135 -4.88 -13.15 1.55
N ASN A 136 -4.18 -12.73 0.50
CA ASN A 136 -2.79 -13.12 0.24
C ASN A 136 -1.77 -12.32 1.06
N GLY A 137 -2.19 -11.36 1.89
CA GLY A 137 -1.30 -10.52 2.68
C GLY A 137 -0.33 -9.70 1.83
N ALA A 138 -0.74 -9.33 0.60
CA ALA A 138 0.18 -8.82 -0.41
C ALA A 138 0.83 -7.47 -0.04
N ARG A 139 0.17 -6.68 0.83
CA ARG A 139 0.58 -5.32 1.19
C ARG A 139 0.81 -4.46 -0.06
N MET A 140 -0.10 -4.52 -1.03
CA MET A 140 0.00 -3.77 -2.28
C MET A 140 -1.34 -3.15 -2.64
N THR A 141 -1.30 -1.93 -3.16
CA THR A 141 -2.44 -1.23 -3.75
C THR A 141 -1.94 -0.47 -4.96
N ALA A 142 -2.69 -0.47 -6.06
CA ALA A 142 -2.38 0.34 -7.24
C ALA A 142 -3.36 1.51 -7.39
N SER A 143 -2.86 2.60 -7.97
CA SER A 143 -3.66 3.77 -8.32
C SER A 143 -3.15 4.43 -9.59
N THR A 144 -4.05 5.08 -10.32
CA THR A 144 -3.69 6.07 -11.33
C THR A 144 -4.01 7.45 -10.77
N LEU A 145 -3.07 8.38 -10.93
CA LEU A 145 -3.22 9.78 -10.58
C LEU A 145 -3.04 10.63 -11.84
N GLU A 146 -4.13 11.19 -12.33
CA GLU A 146 -4.14 12.19 -13.38
C GLU A 146 -4.18 13.59 -12.77
N ILE A 147 -3.24 14.46 -13.15
CA ILE A 147 -3.21 15.86 -12.70
C ILE A 147 -3.20 16.76 -13.92
N LYS A 148 -4.20 17.64 -14.03
CA LYS A 148 -4.31 18.65 -15.08
C LYS A 148 -3.10 19.58 -15.07
N PRO A 149 -2.78 20.25 -16.18
CA PRO A 149 -1.76 21.30 -16.20
C PRO A 149 -1.98 22.31 -15.07
N ASN A 150 -0.91 22.66 -14.35
CA ASN A 150 -0.92 23.51 -13.15
C ASN A 150 -1.64 22.94 -11.92
N GLY A 151 -2.31 21.79 -12.01
CA GLY A 151 -2.92 21.11 -10.88
C GLY A 151 -1.88 20.62 -9.88
N CYS A 152 -2.30 20.40 -8.64
CA CYS A 152 -1.44 19.95 -7.56
C CYS A 152 -2.11 18.83 -6.76
N ARG A 153 -1.41 17.71 -6.56
CA ARG A 153 -1.64 16.84 -5.41
C ARG A 153 -1.04 17.57 -4.21
N VAL A 154 -1.93 18.12 -3.37
CA VAL A 154 -1.54 19.03 -2.27
C VAL A 154 -0.59 18.36 -1.29
N PRO A 155 0.16 19.13 -0.48
CA PRO A 155 1.03 18.57 0.54
C PRO A 155 0.29 17.59 1.47
N HIS A 156 0.80 16.36 1.55
CA HIS A 156 0.17 15.26 2.28
C HIS A 156 1.18 14.20 2.70
N TRP A 157 0.74 13.26 3.53
CA TRP A 157 1.50 12.06 3.88
C TRP A 157 0.56 10.87 4.11
N HIS A 158 1.12 9.66 3.95
CA HIS A 158 0.43 8.39 4.15
C HIS A 158 0.90 7.73 5.46
N PHE A 159 -0.02 7.37 6.35
CA PHE A 159 0.33 6.83 7.67
C PHE A 159 0.74 5.36 7.62
N ASN A 160 0.14 4.60 6.70
CA ASN A 160 0.22 3.15 6.67
C ASN A 160 0.85 2.58 5.39
N ALA A 161 1.43 3.41 4.52
CA ALA A 161 2.01 2.95 3.26
C ALA A 161 3.24 3.75 2.85
N ASN A 162 4.22 3.08 2.26
CA ASN A 162 5.15 3.74 1.34
C ASN A 162 4.45 3.95 0.00
N GLU A 163 4.85 4.98 -0.74
CA GLU A 163 4.37 5.25 -2.10
C GLU A 163 5.52 5.13 -3.10
N HIS A 164 5.28 4.37 -4.16
CA HIS A 164 6.18 4.24 -5.30
C HIS A 164 5.43 4.69 -6.54
N GLY A 165 6.07 5.48 -7.39
CA GLY A 165 5.40 6.05 -8.55
C GLY A 165 6.22 5.92 -9.82
N TYR A 166 5.55 5.72 -10.94
CA TYR A 166 6.12 5.79 -12.29
C TYR A 166 5.38 6.88 -13.08
N LEU A 167 6.10 7.88 -13.57
CA LEU A 167 5.50 8.93 -14.39
C LEU A 167 5.34 8.43 -15.84
N ALA A 168 4.10 8.22 -16.27
CA ALA A 168 3.77 7.71 -17.60
C ALA A 168 3.54 8.83 -18.64
N LYS A 169 3.09 10.02 -18.21
CA LYS A 169 2.85 11.18 -19.08
C LYS A 169 3.14 12.49 -18.35
N GLY A 170 3.64 13.49 -19.08
CA GLY A 170 3.82 14.85 -18.59
C GLY A 170 5.14 15.08 -17.83
N THR A 171 5.20 16.21 -17.13
CA THR A 171 6.33 16.61 -16.28
C THR A 171 5.78 17.09 -14.94
N MET A 172 6.24 16.45 -13.87
CA MET A 172 5.83 16.76 -12.51
C MET A 172 6.98 17.45 -11.77
N TRP A 173 6.67 18.44 -10.95
CA TRP A 173 7.56 18.93 -9.91
C TRP A 173 7.12 18.35 -8.57
N ILE A 174 8.05 17.76 -7.85
CA ILE A 174 7.79 17.11 -6.56
C ILE A 174 8.61 17.82 -5.50
N GLY A 175 8.02 18.01 -4.33
CA GLY A 175 8.73 18.42 -3.13
C GLY A 175 8.43 17.46 -1.98
N ILE A 176 9.45 17.25 -1.15
CA ILE A 176 9.49 16.27 -0.08
C ILE A 176 10.13 16.97 1.12
N LEU A 177 9.52 16.88 2.29
CA LEU A 177 10.13 17.31 3.53
C LEU A 177 10.87 16.12 4.15
N ASP A 178 12.20 16.19 4.16
CA ASP A 178 13.08 15.18 4.74
C ASP A 178 12.85 15.03 6.26
N SER A 179 12.99 13.79 6.75
CA SER A 179 13.22 13.53 8.18
C SER A 179 14.55 14.18 8.60
N ALA A 180 14.62 14.68 9.83
CA ALA A 180 15.69 15.52 10.39
C ALA A 180 17.09 15.36 9.72
N PRO A 181 17.76 16.46 9.31
CA PRO A 181 17.32 17.86 9.45
C PRO A 181 16.19 18.17 8.46
N PHE A 182 15.09 18.77 8.97
CA PHE A 182 13.88 19.08 8.20
C PHE A 182 14.19 20.02 7.03
N ALA A 183 14.49 19.44 5.88
CA ALA A 183 14.90 20.14 4.67
C ALA A 183 13.98 19.75 3.52
N VAL A 184 13.74 20.69 2.60
CA VAL A 184 12.94 20.39 1.42
C VAL A 184 13.84 19.86 0.31
N THR A 185 13.60 18.62 -0.08
CA THR A 185 14.14 18.04 -1.31
C THR A 185 13.10 18.21 -2.42
N SER A 186 13.45 18.90 -3.50
CA SER A 186 12.55 19.08 -4.64
C SER A 186 13.24 18.94 -5.99
N TYR A 187 12.50 18.45 -6.98
CA TYR A 187 13.02 18.11 -8.30
C TYR A 187 11.89 17.88 -9.31
N ASN A 188 12.24 17.93 -10.60
CA ASN A 188 11.33 17.53 -11.67
C ASN A 188 11.46 16.03 -11.94
N VAL A 189 10.32 15.40 -12.24
CA VAL A 189 10.17 14.05 -12.73
C VAL A 189 9.57 14.12 -14.13
N THR A 190 10.11 13.34 -15.05
CA THR A 190 9.71 13.23 -16.45
C THR A 190 9.37 11.78 -16.80
N VAL A 191 8.76 11.57 -17.96
CA VAL A 191 8.26 10.26 -18.40
C VAL A 191 9.33 9.16 -18.30
N GLY A 192 8.95 8.06 -17.68
CA GLY A 192 9.81 6.90 -17.49
C GLY A 192 10.70 6.95 -16.27
N GLN A 193 10.50 7.93 -15.38
CA GLN A 193 11.22 8.06 -14.12
C GLN A 193 10.35 7.57 -12.96
N VAL A 194 11.02 7.08 -11.92
CA VAL A 194 10.41 6.47 -10.75
C VAL A 194 10.65 7.33 -9.52
N ILE A 195 9.67 7.35 -8.62
CA ILE A 195 9.79 7.92 -7.29
C ILE A 195 9.58 6.86 -6.21
N PHE A 196 10.17 7.11 -5.05
CA PHE A 196 9.92 6.40 -3.81
C PHE A 196 9.71 7.44 -2.70
N LEU A 197 8.61 7.33 -1.97
CA LEU A 197 8.21 8.21 -0.89
C LEU A 197 7.94 7.36 0.34
N PRO A 198 8.79 7.43 1.37
CA PRO A 198 8.60 6.64 2.58
C PRO A 198 7.31 7.00 3.30
N ARG A 199 6.75 6.01 3.99
CA ARG A 199 5.62 6.16 4.91
C ARG A 199 5.84 7.33 5.86
N ALA A 200 4.76 8.09 6.10
CA ALA A 200 4.70 9.28 6.94
C ALA A 200 5.59 10.46 6.47
N THR A 201 6.11 10.44 5.24
CA THR A 201 6.88 11.56 4.68
C THR A 201 5.95 12.59 4.05
N LEU A 202 6.01 13.85 4.49
CA LEU A 202 5.25 14.94 3.89
C LEU A 202 5.79 15.26 2.49
N HIS A 203 4.94 15.22 1.48
CA HIS A 203 5.31 15.50 0.10
C HIS A 203 4.14 16.08 -0.71
N TRP A 204 4.44 16.64 -1.89
CA TRP A 204 3.45 17.21 -2.82
C TRP A 204 3.90 17.03 -4.26
N MET A 205 2.96 17.09 -5.19
CA MET A 205 3.24 16.93 -6.63
C MET A 205 2.46 17.96 -7.44
N LYS A 206 3.15 18.75 -8.26
CA LYS A 206 2.53 19.73 -9.15
C LYS A 206 2.84 19.43 -10.60
N CYS A 207 1.81 19.38 -11.45
CA CYS A 207 2.03 19.22 -12.88
C CYS A 207 2.50 20.56 -13.46
N VAL A 208 3.74 20.61 -13.95
CA VAL A 208 4.42 21.83 -14.42
C VAL A 208 4.58 21.89 -15.95
N GLY A 209 4.03 20.91 -16.66
CA GLY A 209 3.96 20.87 -18.12
C GLY A 209 2.64 21.44 -18.67
N ARG A 210 2.54 21.48 -20.01
CA ARG A 210 1.30 21.85 -20.72
C ARG A 210 0.29 20.70 -20.83
N ASP A 211 0.77 19.47 -20.69
CA ASP A 211 -0.06 18.27 -20.76
C ASP A 211 -0.48 17.79 -19.38
N THR A 212 -1.61 17.08 -19.32
CA THR A 212 -2.00 16.33 -18.13
C THR A 212 -0.93 15.30 -17.78
N CYS A 213 -0.53 15.30 -16.51
CA CYS A 213 0.38 14.32 -15.95
C CYS A 213 -0.37 13.02 -15.60
N LEU A 214 0.20 11.85 -15.89
CA LEU A 214 -0.33 10.55 -15.46
C LEU A 214 0.74 9.81 -14.66
N PHE A 215 0.50 9.63 -13.36
CA PHE A 215 1.28 8.76 -12.49
C PHE A 215 0.60 7.41 -12.32
N ILE A 216 1.41 6.35 -12.39
CA ILE A 216 1.02 5.02 -11.93
C ILE A 216 1.66 4.82 -10.56
N LEU A 217 0.85 4.61 -9.53
CA LEU A 217 1.28 4.57 -8.15
C LEU A 217 1.04 3.17 -7.56
N PHE A 218 1.98 2.74 -6.72
CA PHE A 218 1.89 1.53 -5.91
C PHE A 218 2.12 1.89 -4.44
N PHE A 219 1.23 1.46 -3.57
CA PHE A 219 1.28 1.71 -2.14
C PHE A 219 1.46 0.43 -1.36
N THR A 220 2.30 0.46 -0.32
CA THR A 220 2.56 -0.73 0.50
C THR A 220 1.70 -0.80 1.76
N THR A 221 0.46 -1.24 1.59
CA THR A 221 -0.53 -1.38 2.68
C THR A 221 -1.41 -2.61 2.45
N SER A 222 -1.78 -3.30 3.54
CA SER A 222 -2.81 -4.36 3.54
C SER A 222 -4.23 -3.81 3.72
N ASP A 223 -4.34 -2.54 4.13
CA ASP A 223 -5.59 -1.87 4.49
C ASP A 223 -5.87 -0.69 3.56
N GLU A 224 -7.05 -0.08 3.72
CA GLU A 224 -7.36 1.19 3.06
C GLU A 224 -6.27 2.24 3.36
N LEU A 225 -5.81 2.92 2.30
CA LEU A 225 -4.76 3.93 2.41
C LEU A 225 -5.21 5.10 3.30
N VAL A 226 -4.48 5.35 4.39
CA VAL A 226 -4.76 6.43 5.32
C VAL A 226 -3.88 7.63 4.97
N THR A 227 -4.53 8.72 4.58
CA THR A 227 -3.87 9.95 4.13
C THR A 227 -4.31 11.15 4.95
N ARG A 228 -3.41 12.10 5.18
CA ARG A 228 -3.75 13.44 5.67
C ARG A 228 -3.14 14.49 4.77
N ASP A 229 -3.97 15.44 4.39
CA ASP A 229 -3.57 16.63 3.65
C ASP A 229 -3.30 17.77 4.64
N VAL A 230 -2.35 18.64 4.31
CA VAL A 230 -1.89 19.71 5.22
C VAL A 230 -3.01 20.67 5.59
N ASP A 231 -3.91 20.99 4.66
CA ASP A 231 -5.05 21.88 4.92
C ASP A 231 -6.05 21.24 5.89
N ASP A 232 -6.34 19.94 5.75
CA ASP A 232 -7.18 19.22 6.70
C ASP A 232 -6.61 19.24 8.12
N VAL A 233 -5.29 19.06 8.27
CA VAL A 233 -4.62 19.13 9.58
C VAL A 233 -4.63 20.56 10.13
N PHE A 234 -4.42 21.56 9.29
CA PHE A 234 -4.51 22.96 9.69
C PHE A 234 -5.91 23.30 10.22
N TYR A 235 -6.97 22.93 9.51
CA TYR A 235 -8.34 23.21 9.95
C TYR A 235 -8.84 22.34 11.11
N ALA A 236 -8.22 21.18 11.36
CA ALA A 236 -8.49 20.37 12.54
C ALA A 236 -7.78 20.89 13.81
N THR A 237 -6.77 21.76 13.66
CA THR A 237 -6.01 22.30 14.78
C THR A 237 -6.77 23.47 15.43
N PRO A 238 -6.94 23.50 16.77
CA PRO A 238 -7.54 24.66 17.45
C PRO A 238 -6.82 25.96 17.08
N GLN A 239 -7.60 27.00 16.79
CA GLN A 239 -7.08 28.24 16.20
C GLN A 239 -6.07 28.96 17.08
N ASP A 240 -6.25 28.92 18.41
CA ASP A 240 -5.33 29.49 19.39
C ASP A 240 -4.00 28.72 19.41
N ILE A 241 -4.04 27.39 19.31
CA ILE A 241 -2.85 26.54 19.21
C ILE A 241 -2.11 26.80 17.90
N ALA A 242 -2.81 26.85 16.77
CA ALA A 242 -2.22 27.17 15.47
C ALA A 242 -1.55 28.57 15.49
N ALA A 243 -2.21 29.58 16.07
CA ALA A 243 -1.65 30.92 16.20
C ALA A 243 -0.39 30.96 17.06
N ARG A 244 -0.36 30.22 18.18
CA ARG A 244 0.82 30.13 19.05
C ARG A 244 1.99 29.40 18.38
N SER A 245 1.69 28.36 17.60
CA SER A 245 2.71 27.57 16.90
C SER A 245 3.30 28.32 15.70
N LEU A 246 2.47 28.99 14.89
CA LEU A 246 2.90 29.69 13.67
C LEU A 246 3.33 31.14 13.91
N LYS A 247 2.90 31.76 15.01
CA LYS A 247 3.16 33.17 15.37
C LYS A 247 2.96 34.16 14.20
N PRO A 248 1.83 34.10 13.47
CA PRO A 248 1.63 34.98 12.33
C PRO A 248 1.50 36.44 12.78
N LYS A 249 1.88 37.39 11.91
CA LYS A 249 1.52 38.81 12.09
C LYS A 249 0.00 38.92 12.12
N GLY A 250 -0.56 39.58 13.14
CA GLY A 250 -2.01 39.62 13.39
C GLY A 250 -2.53 38.50 14.30
N GLY A 251 -1.66 37.59 14.77
CA GLY A 251 -1.98 36.59 15.78
C GLY A 251 -3.16 35.68 15.40
N ILE A 252 -4.01 35.38 16.38
CA ILE A 252 -5.19 34.51 16.18
C ILE A 252 -6.19 35.07 15.15
N ASN A 253 -6.27 36.40 14.99
CA ASN A 253 -7.19 37.00 14.02
C ASN A 253 -6.78 36.67 12.58
N PHE A 254 -5.48 36.55 12.32
CA PHE A 254 -5.00 36.06 11.01
C PHE A 254 -5.44 34.61 10.78
N ILE A 255 -5.28 33.72 11.77
CA ILE A 255 -5.74 32.32 11.66
C ILE A 255 -7.26 32.23 11.44
N LYS A 256 -8.05 33.06 12.14
CA LYS A 256 -9.51 33.14 11.96
C LYS A 256 -9.95 33.61 10.58
N SER A 257 -9.08 34.27 9.82
CA SER A 257 -9.40 34.75 8.47
C SER A 257 -9.44 33.63 7.42
N PHE A 258 -8.80 32.49 7.68
CA PHE A 258 -8.77 31.34 6.78
C PHE A 258 -10.14 30.65 6.76
N LYS A 259 -10.68 30.43 5.55
CA LYS A 259 -11.96 29.74 5.36
C LYS A 259 -11.70 28.36 4.75
N LYS A 260 -12.14 27.30 5.43
CA LYS A 260 -12.04 25.94 4.90
C LYS A 260 -12.80 25.83 3.57
N PRO A 261 -12.14 25.41 2.48
CA PRO A 261 -12.83 25.11 1.23
C PRO A 261 -13.91 24.04 1.44
N LYS A 262 -15.07 24.20 0.78
CA LYS A 262 -16.12 23.18 0.80
C LYS A 262 -15.75 21.94 -0.01
N GLU A 263 -15.00 22.16 -1.10
CA GLU A 263 -14.56 21.10 -2.01
C GLU A 263 -13.32 20.40 -1.47
N ASN A 264 -13.22 19.10 -1.74
CA ASN A 264 -12.03 18.31 -1.43
C ASN A 264 -10.82 18.83 -2.22
N GLN A 265 -9.76 19.22 -1.50
CA GLN A 265 -8.55 19.82 -2.06
C GLN A 265 -7.47 18.80 -2.43
N ALA A 266 -7.69 17.50 -2.26
CA ALA A 266 -6.65 16.48 -2.44
C ALA A 266 -5.89 16.62 -3.76
N VAL A 267 -6.61 16.86 -4.86
CA VAL A 267 -6.01 17.26 -6.14
C VAL A 267 -6.67 18.57 -6.58
N ASN A 268 -6.02 19.69 -6.27
CA ASN A 268 -6.61 21.02 -6.47
C ASN A 268 -6.15 21.69 -7.77
N LEU A 269 -7.00 22.59 -8.26
CA LEU A 269 -6.70 23.53 -9.34
C LEU A 269 -7.63 24.74 -9.19
N PRO A 270 -7.33 25.68 -8.28
CA PRO A 270 -8.20 26.81 -8.02
C PRO A 270 -8.47 27.62 -9.29
N PRO A 271 -9.71 28.08 -9.54
CA PRO A 271 -10.05 28.82 -10.75
C PRO A 271 -9.33 30.17 -10.82
N ASN A 272 -9.05 30.77 -9.66
CA ASN A 272 -8.30 32.02 -9.53
C ASN A 272 -6.80 31.79 -9.24
N LEU A 273 -6.21 30.67 -9.69
CA LEU A 273 -4.82 30.33 -9.41
C LEU A 273 -3.83 31.46 -9.77
N ASN A 274 -4.08 32.18 -10.86
CA ASN A 274 -3.24 33.30 -11.32
C ASN A 274 -3.25 34.50 -10.36
N GLU A 275 -4.34 34.67 -9.60
CA GLU A 275 -4.45 35.69 -8.55
C GLU A 275 -3.81 35.21 -7.25
N LEU A 276 -3.83 33.90 -6.97
CA LEU A 276 -3.29 33.32 -5.73
C LEU A 276 -1.77 33.13 -5.77
N VAL A 277 -1.20 32.91 -6.96
CA VAL A 277 0.21 32.54 -7.13
C VAL A 277 0.90 33.51 -8.07
N HIS A 278 1.62 34.48 -7.51
CA HIS A 278 2.35 35.49 -8.30
C HIS A 278 3.80 35.07 -8.62
N LYS A 279 4.41 34.21 -7.79
CA LYS A 279 5.79 33.75 -7.97
C LYS A 279 5.93 32.31 -7.48
N ALA A 280 6.12 31.38 -8.41
CA ALA A 280 6.49 30.00 -8.10
C ALA A 280 7.99 29.79 -8.34
N SER A 281 8.64 29.07 -7.44
CA SER A 281 10.02 28.62 -7.62
C SER A 281 10.05 27.10 -7.71
N TYR A 282 10.76 26.59 -8.71
CA TYR A 282 10.93 25.16 -8.97
C TYR A 282 12.41 24.77 -8.87
N THR A 283 13.12 25.36 -7.90
CA THR A 283 14.54 25.10 -7.68
C THR A 283 14.78 23.62 -7.42
N ARG A 284 15.76 23.05 -8.10
CA ARG A 284 16.14 21.65 -7.90
C ARG A 284 17.14 21.54 -6.74
N SER A 285 16.90 20.60 -5.83
CA SER A 285 17.84 20.25 -4.75
C SER A 285 19.07 19.48 -5.27
N LYS A 286 20.09 19.32 -4.41
CA LYS A 286 21.33 18.62 -4.78
C LYS A 286 21.06 17.17 -5.18
N ILE A 287 21.81 16.65 -6.15
CA ILE A 287 21.57 15.32 -6.72
C ILE A 287 21.60 14.19 -5.67
N ASN A 288 22.47 14.28 -4.66
CA ASN A 288 22.56 13.29 -3.59
C ASN A 288 21.31 13.22 -2.70
N GLN A 289 20.62 14.36 -2.49
CA GLN A 289 19.36 14.42 -1.75
C GLN A 289 18.23 13.84 -2.60
N VAL A 290 18.16 14.26 -3.87
CA VAL A 290 17.14 13.81 -4.82
C VAL A 290 17.21 12.30 -5.05
N SER A 291 18.42 11.73 -5.19
CA SER A 291 18.63 10.32 -5.56
C SER A 291 18.12 9.31 -4.51
N LYS A 292 17.75 9.75 -3.30
CA LYS A 292 17.09 8.88 -2.30
C LYS A 292 15.65 8.54 -2.71
N TYR A 293 14.96 9.51 -3.31
CA TYR A 293 13.54 9.43 -3.64
C TYR A 293 13.29 9.27 -5.14
N PHE A 294 14.34 9.33 -5.96
CA PHE A 294 14.24 9.40 -7.41
C PHE A 294 15.14 8.38 -8.10
N PHE A 295 14.61 7.77 -9.15
CA PHE A 295 15.36 6.88 -10.03
C PHE A 295 15.02 7.12 -11.50
N ASN A 296 16.04 7.33 -12.35
CA ASN A 296 15.85 7.52 -13.78
C ASN A 296 15.74 6.17 -14.51
N LEU A 297 14.60 5.49 -14.33
CA LEU A 297 14.40 4.13 -14.85
C LEU A 297 14.56 4.04 -16.37
N LYS A 298 14.04 5.02 -17.11
CA LYS A 298 14.19 5.08 -18.58
C LYS A 298 15.65 5.02 -19.04
N ALA A 299 16.55 5.68 -18.31
CA ALA A 299 17.97 5.74 -18.64
C ALA A 299 18.81 4.63 -17.97
N SER A 300 18.19 3.78 -17.13
CA SER A 300 18.92 2.71 -16.45
C SER A 300 19.24 1.57 -17.41
N ARG A 301 20.10 0.65 -16.94
CA ARG A 301 20.50 -0.53 -17.71
C ARG A 301 19.28 -1.31 -18.22
N GLN A 302 19.25 -1.53 -19.53
CA GLN A 302 18.32 -2.46 -20.17
C GLN A 302 18.88 -3.87 -20.11
N TYR A 303 18.10 -4.78 -19.54
CA TYR A 303 18.35 -6.20 -19.61
C TYR A 303 17.50 -6.73 -20.77
N LYS A 304 18.18 -7.01 -21.88
CA LYS A 304 17.54 -7.48 -23.11
C LYS A 304 17.54 -9.00 -23.12
N TYR A 305 16.40 -9.55 -23.47
CA TYR A 305 16.17 -10.95 -23.72
C TYR A 305 15.64 -11.13 -25.15
N PRO A 306 15.71 -12.32 -25.75
CA PRO A 306 15.18 -12.53 -27.10
C PRO A 306 13.72 -12.07 -27.28
N GLY A 307 12.89 -12.27 -26.25
CA GLY A 307 11.47 -11.90 -26.27
C GLY A 307 11.12 -10.52 -25.72
N GLY A 308 12.08 -9.72 -25.26
CA GLY A 308 11.74 -8.45 -24.61
C GLY A 308 12.87 -7.73 -23.89
N ILE A 309 12.48 -6.72 -23.11
CA ILE A 309 13.38 -5.87 -22.32
C ILE A 309 12.79 -5.68 -20.93
N ILE A 310 13.62 -5.80 -19.91
CA ILE A 310 13.30 -5.33 -18.56
C ILE A 310 14.29 -4.26 -18.10
N GLN A 311 13.80 -3.26 -17.40
CA GLN A 311 14.60 -2.26 -16.68
C GLN A 311 14.17 -2.25 -15.23
N TRP A 312 15.12 -2.09 -14.31
CA TRP A 312 14.89 -2.21 -12.88
C TRP A 312 15.17 -0.90 -12.13
N ALA A 313 14.31 -0.60 -11.16
CA ALA A 313 14.51 0.33 -10.06
C ALA A 313 14.35 -0.48 -8.77
N ARG A 314 15.45 -1.07 -8.30
CA ARG A 314 15.45 -2.16 -7.31
C ARG A 314 16.53 -1.99 -6.25
N TYR A 315 16.37 -2.70 -5.14
CA TYR A 315 17.50 -3.06 -4.30
C TYR A 315 18.28 -4.24 -4.89
N THR A 316 19.60 -4.26 -4.68
CA THR A 316 20.48 -5.38 -5.01
C THR A 316 21.58 -5.51 -3.96
N LYS A 317 21.85 -6.74 -3.51
CA LYS A 317 22.97 -7.03 -2.60
C LYS A 317 24.31 -6.76 -3.28
N LYS A 318 24.41 -7.11 -4.56
CA LYS A 318 25.57 -6.80 -5.41
C LYS A 318 25.50 -5.34 -5.83
N LYS A 319 26.20 -4.47 -5.10
CA LYS A 319 26.33 -3.04 -5.41
C LYS A 319 27.49 -2.73 -6.37
N THR A 320 28.30 -3.73 -6.72
CA THR A 320 29.41 -3.62 -7.66
C THR A 320 28.89 -3.35 -9.07
N GLY A 321 29.48 -2.38 -9.77
CA GLY A 321 29.10 -2.03 -11.14
C GLY A 321 27.82 -1.19 -11.29
N LEU A 322 27.13 -0.83 -10.19
CA LEU A 322 26.02 0.12 -10.26
C LEU A 322 26.52 1.57 -10.29
N PRO A 323 25.94 2.44 -11.14
CA PRO A 323 26.16 3.88 -11.05
C PRO A 323 25.86 4.41 -9.64
N TRP A 324 26.62 5.42 -9.20
CA TRP A 324 26.52 5.93 -7.83
C TRP A 324 25.10 6.38 -7.43
N VAL A 325 24.37 7.02 -8.35
CA VAL A 325 22.96 7.43 -8.13
C VAL A 325 22.06 6.22 -7.87
N GLU A 326 22.24 5.13 -8.62
CA GLU A 326 21.46 3.90 -8.42
C GLU A 326 21.76 3.26 -7.06
N ARG A 327 23.01 3.36 -6.57
CA ARG A 327 23.38 2.89 -5.23
C ARG A 327 22.68 3.67 -4.12
N ILE A 328 22.48 4.98 -4.29
CA ILE A 328 21.75 5.81 -3.31
C ILE A 328 20.28 5.39 -3.27
N PHE A 329 19.63 5.25 -4.43
CA PHE A 329 18.24 4.83 -4.50
C PHE A 329 18.04 3.43 -3.93
N ALA A 330 18.88 2.46 -4.33
CA ALA A 330 18.85 1.10 -3.80
C ALA A 330 19.06 1.06 -2.29
N LYS A 331 19.97 1.89 -1.76
CA LYS A 331 20.16 2.04 -0.30
C LYS A 331 18.89 2.59 0.36
N SER A 332 18.28 3.63 -0.20
CA SER A 332 17.06 4.23 0.33
C SER A 332 15.91 3.22 0.40
N LEU A 333 15.72 2.38 -0.62
CA LEU A 333 14.72 1.31 -0.59
C LEU A 333 14.96 0.28 0.52
N ASN A 334 16.23 -0.01 0.82
CA ASN A 334 16.61 -1.01 1.82
C ASN A 334 16.58 -0.48 3.25
N GLU A 335 16.65 0.84 3.44
CA GLU A 335 16.52 1.49 4.76
C GLU A 335 15.07 1.57 5.26
N HIS A 336 14.10 1.18 4.45
CA HIS A 336 12.69 1.22 4.80
C HIS A 336 12.08 -0.19 4.68
N GLU A 337 11.27 -0.55 5.68
CA GLU A 337 10.45 -1.75 5.64
C GLU A 337 9.37 -1.64 4.56
N ASP A 338 8.91 -2.78 4.05
CA ASP A 338 7.79 -2.86 3.11
C ASP A 338 7.95 -1.96 1.88
N THR A 339 9.12 -1.94 1.25
CA THR A 339 9.30 -1.30 -0.07
C THR A 339 8.97 -2.27 -1.19
N VAL A 340 8.80 -1.74 -2.41
CA VAL A 340 8.67 -2.57 -3.61
C VAL A 340 9.86 -2.37 -4.54
N THR A 341 10.22 -3.44 -5.22
CA THR A 341 11.07 -3.36 -6.40
C THR A 341 10.21 -2.99 -7.60
N MET A 342 10.57 -1.91 -8.30
CA MET A 342 9.86 -1.45 -9.50
C MET A 342 10.59 -1.89 -10.76
N ALA A 343 9.86 -2.22 -11.81
CA ALA A 343 10.40 -2.53 -13.12
C ALA A 343 9.49 -2.01 -14.23
N THR A 344 10.08 -1.77 -15.40
CA THR A 344 9.31 -1.75 -16.65
C THR A 344 9.63 -3.00 -17.44
N MET A 345 8.61 -3.63 -18.00
CA MET A 345 8.74 -4.82 -18.82
C MET A 345 8.10 -4.56 -20.19
N ARG A 346 8.87 -4.79 -21.24
CA ARG A 346 8.44 -4.76 -22.63
C ARG A 346 8.54 -6.17 -23.19
N ILE A 347 7.42 -6.80 -23.50
CA ILE A 347 7.39 -8.09 -24.19
C ILE A 347 7.14 -7.82 -25.67
N PHE A 348 8.08 -8.21 -26.51
CA PHE A 348 8.00 -8.00 -27.95
C PHE A 348 6.82 -8.76 -28.56
N ARG A 349 6.39 -8.34 -29.75
CA ARG A 349 5.34 -9.03 -30.50
C ARG A 349 5.63 -10.54 -30.59
N ARG A 350 4.63 -11.36 -30.23
CA ARG A 350 4.69 -12.84 -30.13
C ARG A 350 5.61 -13.41 -29.03
N GLY A 351 6.33 -12.57 -28.29
CA GLY A 351 7.13 -13.01 -27.14
C GLY A 351 6.29 -13.31 -25.90
N MET A 352 6.92 -13.88 -24.88
CA MET A 352 6.33 -14.13 -23.57
C MET A 352 7.37 -13.98 -22.45
N ARG A 353 6.88 -13.62 -21.26
CA ARG A 353 7.50 -13.97 -19.99
C ARG A 353 7.05 -15.40 -19.65
N GLN A 354 7.97 -16.35 -19.69
CA GLN A 354 7.68 -17.77 -19.52
C GLN A 354 7.06 -18.08 -18.15
N PRO A 355 6.42 -19.26 -17.96
CA PRO A 355 5.92 -19.69 -16.66
C PRO A 355 7.02 -19.62 -15.60
N HIS A 356 6.70 -18.94 -14.51
CA HIS A 356 7.62 -18.70 -13.41
C HIS A 356 6.85 -18.35 -12.14
N TYR A 357 7.52 -18.38 -11.01
CA TYR A 357 7.03 -17.81 -9.76
C TYR A 357 8.14 -17.09 -9.02
N HIS A 358 7.75 -16.27 -8.05
CA HIS A 358 8.69 -15.58 -7.17
C HIS A 358 8.66 -16.19 -5.78
N PHE A 359 9.83 -16.49 -5.21
CA PHE A 359 9.95 -17.05 -3.86
C PHE A 359 9.60 -16.01 -2.79
N ASN A 360 9.97 -14.76 -3.02
CA ASN A 360 9.96 -13.71 -2.00
C ASN A 360 9.09 -12.50 -2.31
N ALA A 361 8.27 -12.53 -3.38
CA ALA A 361 7.46 -11.38 -3.76
C ALA A 361 6.09 -11.76 -4.32
N HIS A 362 5.07 -10.98 -3.97
CA HIS A 362 3.88 -10.82 -4.78
C HIS A 362 4.19 -9.87 -5.94
N THR A 363 3.44 -10.00 -7.03
CA THR A 363 3.60 -9.16 -8.22
C THR A 363 2.33 -8.37 -8.46
N MET A 364 2.46 -7.06 -8.70
CA MET A 364 1.36 -6.23 -9.17
C MET A 364 1.84 -5.40 -10.35
N GLY A 365 1.08 -5.34 -11.43
CA GLY A 365 1.48 -4.56 -12.60
C GLY A 365 0.34 -3.79 -13.21
N TYR A 366 0.70 -2.72 -13.92
CA TYR A 366 -0.21 -1.89 -14.70
C TYR A 366 0.20 -1.92 -16.17
N VAL A 367 -0.75 -2.17 -17.05
CA VAL A 367 -0.50 -2.22 -18.50
C VAL A 367 -0.53 -0.82 -19.09
N LEU A 368 0.64 -0.30 -19.46
CA LEU A 368 0.77 1.03 -20.09
C LEU A 368 0.34 1.02 -21.55
N ARG A 369 0.68 -0.05 -22.30
CA ARG A 369 0.37 -0.17 -23.73
C ARG A 369 0.33 -1.63 -24.18
N GLY A 370 -0.55 -1.95 -25.13
CA GLY A 370 -0.65 -3.27 -25.76
C GLY A 370 -1.65 -4.19 -25.08
N CYS A 371 -1.59 -5.47 -25.43
CA CYS A 371 -2.46 -6.53 -24.92
C CYS A 371 -1.67 -7.83 -24.75
N GLY A 372 -2.03 -8.59 -23.72
CA GLY A 372 -1.39 -9.84 -23.33
C GLY A 372 -2.41 -10.87 -22.88
N ARG A 373 -1.97 -12.13 -22.83
CA ARG A 373 -2.67 -13.23 -22.20
C ARG A 373 -1.87 -13.67 -20.99
N VAL A 374 -2.56 -13.85 -19.87
CA VAL A 374 -1.99 -14.24 -18.60
C VAL A 374 -2.58 -15.58 -18.21
N GLY A 375 -1.74 -16.49 -17.72
CA GLY A 375 -2.20 -17.67 -17.00
C GLY A 375 -1.64 -17.66 -15.58
N VAL A 376 -2.46 -18.09 -14.62
CA VAL A 376 -2.13 -18.23 -13.20
C VAL A 376 -2.49 -19.64 -12.76
N ASP A 377 -1.51 -20.33 -12.15
CA ASP A 377 -1.61 -21.71 -11.71
C ASP A 377 -2.34 -21.83 -10.36
N ASN A 378 -3.57 -21.31 -10.33
CA ASN A 378 -4.54 -21.50 -9.27
C ASN A 378 -5.90 -21.72 -9.94
N ASN A 379 -6.30 -22.99 -10.06
CA ASN A 379 -7.42 -23.44 -10.90
C ASN A 379 -7.24 -23.15 -12.41
N ALA A 380 -5.99 -23.07 -12.90
CA ALA A 380 -5.67 -22.83 -14.31
C ALA A 380 -6.38 -21.60 -14.92
N THR A 381 -6.46 -20.51 -14.14
CA THR A 381 -7.16 -19.29 -14.55
C THR A 381 -6.37 -18.59 -15.67
N GLU A 382 -7.01 -18.36 -16.82
CA GLU A 382 -6.42 -17.66 -17.97
C GLU A 382 -7.29 -16.47 -18.39
N PHE A 383 -6.68 -15.31 -18.62
CA PHE A 383 -7.39 -14.10 -19.01
C PHE A 383 -6.56 -13.16 -19.88
N GLN A 384 -7.23 -12.19 -20.50
CA GLN A 384 -6.57 -11.15 -21.29
C GLN A 384 -6.35 -9.88 -20.48
N ILE A 385 -5.16 -9.30 -20.59
CA ILE A 385 -4.82 -7.97 -20.09
C ILE A 385 -4.66 -6.99 -21.27
N ARG A 386 -5.03 -5.73 -21.07
CA ARG A 386 -4.95 -4.64 -22.03
C ARG A 386 -4.60 -3.34 -21.33
N SER A 387 -4.29 -2.32 -22.12
CA SER A 387 -3.89 -1.00 -21.62
C SER A 387 -4.91 -0.45 -20.63
N GLY A 388 -4.44 -0.03 -19.46
CA GLY A 388 -5.28 0.43 -18.35
C GLY A 388 -5.53 -0.61 -17.26
N ASP A 389 -5.30 -1.91 -17.51
CA ASP A 389 -5.56 -2.92 -16.49
C ASP A 389 -4.48 -2.99 -15.43
N VAL A 390 -4.89 -3.36 -14.21
CA VAL A 390 -4.00 -3.79 -13.14
C VAL A 390 -4.12 -5.30 -12.99
N PHE A 391 -2.99 -6.00 -12.91
CA PHE A 391 -2.96 -7.42 -12.55
C PHE A 391 -2.22 -7.65 -11.23
N PHE A 392 -2.52 -8.77 -10.56
CA PHE A 392 -1.91 -9.20 -9.31
C PHE A 392 -1.63 -10.70 -9.35
N PHE A 393 -0.44 -11.12 -8.92
CA PHE A 393 -0.05 -12.52 -8.76
C PHE A 393 0.49 -12.77 -7.35
N PRO A 394 -0.05 -13.74 -6.61
CA PRO A 394 0.47 -14.08 -5.30
C PRO A 394 1.88 -14.68 -5.34
N ARG A 395 2.64 -14.45 -4.27
CA ARG A 395 3.95 -15.06 -4.05
C ARG A 395 3.85 -16.58 -4.09
N GLY A 396 4.81 -17.24 -4.74
CA GLY A 396 4.85 -18.69 -4.87
C GLY A 396 3.89 -19.28 -5.89
N ILE A 397 3.00 -18.49 -6.50
CA ILE A 397 2.06 -18.98 -7.52
C ILE A 397 2.67 -18.80 -8.91
N GLN A 398 2.71 -19.89 -9.66
CA GLN A 398 3.20 -19.87 -11.03
C GLN A 398 2.29 -19.05 -11.94
N HIS A 399 2.88 -18.23 -12.78
CA HIS A 399 2.18 -17.43 -13.77
C HIS A 399 3.04 -17.17 -15.00
N TYR A 400 2.41 -16.79 -16.10
CA TYR A 400 3.08 -16.38 -17.33
C TYR A 400 2.36 -15.18 -17.97
N ILE A 401 3.07 -14.46 -18.84
CA ILE A 401 2.49 -13.36 -19.61
C ILE A 401 2.94 -13.49 -21.06
N LYS A 402 2.00 -13.73 -21.97
CA LYS A 402 2.24 -13.82 -23.42
C LYS A 402 1.73 -12.58 -24.13
N ASN A 403 2.54 -11.97 -24.99
CA ASN A 403 2.07 -10.90 -25.84
C ASN A 403 1.23 -11.48 -27.01
N VAL A 404 -0.05 -11.11 -27.05
CA VAL A 404 -1.00 -11.52 -28.10
C VAL A 404 -1.39 -10.35 -29.02
N GLY A 405 -0.83 -9.17 -28.77
CA GLY A 405 -1.10 -7.96 -29.53
C GLY A 405 -0.31 -7.85 -30.83
N LYS A 406 -0.69 -6.86 -31.66
CA LYS A 406 -0.01 -6.55 -32.93
C LYS A 406 1.31 -5.80 -32.75
N GLY A 407 1.54 -5.21 -31.58
CA GLY A 407 2.79 -4.53 -31.20
C GLY A 407 3.24 -4.97 -29.83
N ASP A 408 4.17 -4.22 -29.22
CA ASP A 408 4.74 -4.64 -27.95
C ASP A 408 3.80 -4.36 -26.78
N LEU A 409 3.76 -5.32 -25.85
CA LEU A 409 3.14 -5.18 -24.55
C LEU A 409 4.13 -4.48 -23.62
N PHE A 410 3.73 -3.34 -23.06
CA PHE A 410 4.56 -2.52 -22.17
C PHE A 410 3.84 -2.27 -20.85
N MET A 411 4.51 -2.59 -19.75
CA MET A 411 3.94 -2.61 -18.41
C MET A 411 4.91 -2.01 -17.40
N VAL A 412 4.39 -1.43 -16.34
CA VAL A 412 5.13 -1.16 -15.10
C VAL A 412 4.71 -2.20 -14.07
N ILE A 413 5.68 -2.76 -13.35
CA ILE A 413 5.48 -3.87 -12.43
C ILE A 413 6.16 -3.52 -11.10
N ALA A 414 5.45 -3.75 -10.00
CA ALA A 414 5.92 -3.69 -8.64
C ALA A 414 5.99 -5.11 -8.06
N PHE A 415 7.06 -5.40 -7.33
CA PHE A 415 7.26 -6.65 -6.61
C PHE A 415 7.37 -6.34 -5.12
N SER A 416 6.58 -7.00 -4.28
CA SER A 416 6.53 -6.79 -2.82
C SER A 416 7.74 -7.39 -2.09
N THR A 417 8.95 -6.95 -2.45
CA THR A 417 10.21 -7.36 -1.83
C THR A 417 11.09 -6.14 -1.58
N HIS A 418 11.58 -6.06 -0.34
CA HIS A 418 12.63 -5.13 0.07
C HIS A 418 14.04 -5.74 -0.08
N ASP A 419 14.13 -6.99 -0.54
CA ASP A 419 15.37 -7.71 -0.89
C ASP A 419 15.46 -7.95 -2.41
N GLU A 420 16.60 -8.47 -2.88
CA GLU A 420 16.79 -8.94 -4.26
C GLU A 420 15.70 -9.95 -4.64
N LEU A 421 15.00 -9.69 -5.76
CA LEU A 421 13.91 -10.53 -6.24
C LEU A 421 14.42 -11.93 -6.60
N GLN A 422 13.79 -12.97 -6.05
CA GLN A 422 14.13 -14.36 -6.30
C GLN A 422 13.04 -15.01 -7.16
N THR A 423 13.43 -15.49 -8.34
CA THR A 423 12.52 -16.04 -9.35
C THR A 423 12.98 -17.43 -9.76
N LEU A 424 12.02 -18.35 -9.94
CA LEU A 424 12.28 -19.65 -10.56
C LEU A 424 11.45 -19.76 -11.84
N ASP A 425 12.13 -20.03 -12.94
CA ASP A 425 11.51 -20.25 -14.25
C ASP A 425 11.27 -21.74 -14.51
N MET A 426 10.25 -22.03 -15.32
CA MET A 426 9.86 -23.39 -15.67
C MET A 426 10.96 -24.20 -16.34
N ASN A 427 11.69 -23.61 -17.28
CA ASN A 427 12.81 -24.29 -17.92
C ASN A 427 13.88 -24.71 -16.89
N ILE A 428 14.15 -23.89 -15.87
CA ILE A 428 15.16 -24.16 -14.86
C ILE A 428 14.73 -25.34 -13.98
N TYR A 429 13.51 -25.34 -13.44
CA TYR A 429 13.10 -26.41 -12.53
C TYR A 429 12.82 -27.73 -13.25
N PHE A 430 12.37 -27.71 -14.51
CA PHE A 430 12.31 -28.93 -15.33
C PHE A 430 13.71 -29.50 -15.55
N GLN A 431 14.67 -28.67 -15.98
CA GLN A 431 16.05 -29.13 -16.22
C GLN A 431 16.78 -29.56 -14.94
N SER A 432 16.40 -29.01 -13.79
CA SER A 432 17.02 -29.34 -12.50
C SER A 432 16.41 -30.60 -11.86
N THR A 433 15.26 -31.07 -12.36
CA THR A 433 14.62 -32.29 -11.86
C THR A 433 15.22 -33.48 -12.59
N ALA A 434 15.68 -34.50 -11.86
CA ALA A 434 16.27 -35.69 -12.47
C ALA A 434 15.27 -36.38 -13.42
N ASP A 435 15.74 -36.80 -14.60
CA ASP A 435 14.86 -37.30 -15.65
C ASP A 435 14.02 -38.52 -15.23
N PHE A 436 14.54 -39.38 -14.35
CA PHE A 436 13.77 -40.53 -13.85
C PHE A 436 12.58 -40.09 -12.97
N ILE A 437 12.70 -38.97 -12.25
CA ILE A 437 11.59 -38.38 -11.48
C ILE A 437 10.56 -37.79 -12.45
N LEU A 438 11.01 -37.06 -13.47
CA LEU A 438 10.12 -36.54 -14.52
C LEU A 438 9.38 -37.68 -15.24
N ALA A 439 10.07 -38.79 -15.54
CA ALA A 439 9.48 -39.97 -16.14
C ALA A 439 8.35 -40.58 -15.29
N GLN A 440 8.55 -40.66 -13.98
CA GLN A 440 7.53 -41.10 -13.03
C GLN A 440 6.34 -40.14 -12.98
N LEU A 441 6.59 -38.82 -12.96
CA LEU A 441 5.55 -37.79 -12.84
C LEU A 441 4.66 -37.69 -14.09
N PHE A 442 5.25 -37.76 -15.28
CA PHE A 442 4.55 -37.52 -16.54
C PHE A 442 4.24 -38.80 -17.32
N LEU A 443 4.57 -39.98 -16.77
CA LEU A 443 4.38 -41.28 -17.41
C LEU A 443 5.00 -41.33 -18.83
N LYS A 444 6.15 -40.70 -18.99
CA LYS A 444 6.90 -40.56 -20.26
C LYS A 444 8.25 -41.28 -20.11
N LYS A 445 8.75 -41.90 -21.19
CA LYS A 445 10.08 -42.53 -21.18
C LYS A 445 11.17 -41.52 -20.82
N GLN A 446 12.17 -41.95 -20.05
CA GLN A 446 13.20 -41.07 -19.51
C GLN A 446 13.98 -40.33 -20.63
N GLU A 447 14.33 -41.04 -21.71
CA GLU A 447 15.06 -40.47 -22.84
C GLU A 447 14.30 -39.35 -23.58
N GLU A 448 12.98 -39.24 -23.41
CA GLU A 448 12.18 -38.20 -24.03
C GLU A 448 12.41 -36.82 -23.41
N PHE A 449 12.83 -36.75 -22.14
CA PHE A 449 13.12 -35.46 -21.48
C PHE A 449 14.39 -34.80 -22.01
N HIS A 450 15.32 -35.58 -22.57
CA HIS A 450 16.48 -35.05 -23.27
C HIS A 450 16.12 -34.25 -24.54
N LYS A 451 14.87 -34.34 -25.03
CA LYS A 451 14.37 -33.51 -26.14
C LYS A 451 14.02 -32.09 -25.70
N ILE A 452 13.92 -31.81 -24.40
CA ILE A 452 13.72 -30.46 -23.89
C ILE A 452 15.06 -29.71 -23.99
N PRO A 453 15.14 -28.61 -24.77
CA PRO A 453 16.40 -27.90 -24.96
C PRO A 453 16.88 -27.27 -23.65
N THR A 454 18.21 -27.23 -23.48
CA THR A 454 18.86 -26.44 -22.43
C THR A 454 19.24 -25.07 -22.99
N PHE A 455 18.94 -24.03 -22.21
CA PHE A 455 19.19 -22.66 -22.60
C PHE A 455 20.35 -22.10 -21.77
N LYS A 456 21.28 -21.40 -22.42
CA LYS A 456 22.44 -20.81 -21.74
C LYS A 456 22.13 -19.43 -21.16
N GLN A 457 21.11 -18.74 -21.67
CA GLN A 457 20.70 -17.43 -21.17
C GLN A 457 19.23 -17.47 -20.71
N ASP A 458 18.92 -16.59 -19.76
CA ASP A 458 17.58 -16.40 -19.26
C ASP A 458 16.62 -15.93 -20.37
N GLN A 459 15.39 -16.46 -20.37
CA GLN A 459 14.33 -16.20 -21.36
C GLN A 459 14.67 -16.49 -22.84
N ASP A 460 15.69 -17.31 -23.13
CA ASP A 460 16.03 -17.78 -24.48
C ASP A 460 14.91 -18.58 -25.16
N ILE A 461 13.90 -19.01 -24.39
CA ILE A 461 12.66 -19.64 -24.89
C ILE A 461 11.89 -18.80 -25.93
N ASN A 462 12.24 -17.51 -26.08
CA ASN A 462 11.70 -16.62 -27.10
C ASN A 462 12.54 -16.54 -28.39
N LEU A 463 13.61 -17.33 -28.51
CA LEU A 463 14.36 -17.46 -29.76
C LEU A 463 13.48 -18.14 -30.82
N PRO A 464 13.63 -17.80 -32.11
CA PRO A 464 12.82 -18.32 -33.21
C PRO A 464 12.85 -19.84 -33.36
#